data_AF-A0A2V9Q240-F1
#
_entry.id   AF-A0A2V9Q240-F1
#
_cell.length_a   1.000
_cell.length_b   1.000
_cell.length_c   1.000
_cell.angle_alpha   90.00
_cell.angle_beta   90.00
_cell.angle_gamma   90.00
#
_symmetry.space_group_name_H-M   'P 1'
#
loop_
_entity.id
_entity.type
_entity.pdbx_description
1 polymer ?
#
loop_
_entity_poly.entity_id
_entity_poly.type
_entity_poly.pdbx_seq_one_letter_code
_entity_poly.pdbx_strand_id
1 'polypeptide(L)'
;MTLDLGEIDTVQKLHVEWDINAQREKTSRSRFAQHAINPTEVAREIEATDEVLGDPAAVRNFLTESAPRVGFALTSRNSHFVLDPSKPLSEVATRLGWKKPPDVVFDSPSPLGLENAVVLIRNHPFVVALSEKVVGEAFKPQPDQKFARCGAAFTDAVKVRTVIALLPVRYRVTTRRHKIDQFAEEVVTTGFSRSDKGLDWLPTNDKATLALLEAVVPKGQITQPERIQQVSWALQMLESAKSDLERIAHDRAKEAESAYARLRELTGGSQITVTPALNSPDILGIYVLLPGGGR
;
A
#
# COMPACT_ATOMS: atom_id res chain seq x y z
N MET A 1 20.03 34.85 -55.80
CA MET A 1 20.92 34.39 -54.72
C MET A 1 20.83 32.88 -54.72
N THR A 2 21.77 32.24 -55.42
CA THR A 2 21.80 30.81 -55.69
C THR A 2 22.67 30.17 -54.61
N LEU A 3 22.11 29.23 -53.84
CA LEU A 3 22.83 28.52 -52.81
C LEU A 3 23.68 27.42 -53.45
N ASP A 4 24.99 27.63 -53.40
CA ASP A 4 26.03 26.68 -53.77
C ASP A 4 26.17 25.64 -52.65
N LEU A 5 25.69 24.43 -52.91
CA LEU A 5 25.88 23.27 -52.05
C LEU A 5 27.03 22.47 -52.66
N GLY A 6 28.24 22.69 -52.14
CA GLY A 6 29.47 22.03 -52.58
C GLY A 6 29.37 20.51 -52.68
N GLU A 7 30.27 19.94 -53.48
CA GLU A 7 30.30 18.53 -53.90
C GLU A 7 30.03 17.52 -52.78
N ILE A 8 28.98 16.72 -52.98
CA ILE A 8 28.54 15.66 -52.08
C ILE A 8 29.42 14.42 -52.30
N ASP A 9 30.57 14.36 -51.61
CA ASP A 9 31.36 13.13 -51.41
C ASP A 9 30.87 12.31 -50.18
N THR A 10 29.64 12.58 -49.73
CA THR A 10 29.17 12.15 -48.40
C THR A 10 28.11 11.04 -48.42
N VAL A 11 27.55 10.65 -49.58
CA VAL A 11 26.55 9.56 -49.61
C VAL A 11 27.18 8.21 -49.30
N GLN A 12 28.37 7.92 -49.84
CA GLN A 12 29.06 6.66 -49.55
C GLN A 12 29.57 6.60 -48.11
N LYS A 13 30.11 7.69 -47.57
CA LYS A 13 30.52 7.78 -46.15
C LYS A 13 29.32 7.66 -45.21
N LEU A 14 28.19 8.30 -45.55
CA LEU A 14 26.93 8.20 -44.80
C LEU A 14 26.40 6.76 -44.82
N HIS A 15 26.44 6.07 -45.96
CA HIS A 15 26.04 4.66 -46.04
C HIS A 15 26.94 3.75 -45.20
N VAL A 16 28.26 3.98 -45.20
CA VAL A 16 29.20 3.21 -44.37
C VAL A 16 28.96 3.47 -42.88
N GLU A 17 28.74 4.71 -42.46
CA GLU A 17 28.37 5.01 -41.06
C GLU A 17 26.99 4.44 -40.69
N TRP A 18 26.04 4.44 -41.61
CA TRP A 18 24.73 3.81 -41.40
C TRP A 18 24.84 2.30 -41.25
N ASP A 19 25.63 1.64 -42.08
CA ASP A 19 25.85 0.19 -41.99
C ASP A 19 26.59 -0.18 -40.71
N ILE A 20 27.60 0.60 -40.30
CA ILE A 20 28.29 0.40 -39.01
C ILE A 20 27.33 0.57 -37.84
N ASN A 21 26.45 1.58 -37.87
CA ASN A 21 25.45 1.78 -36.82
C ASN A 21 24.37 0.69 -36.82
N ALA A 22 23.89 0.25 -37.99
CA ALA A 22 22.95 -0.86 -38.11
C ALA A 22 23.56 -2.19 -37.61
N GLN A 23 24.86 -2.41 -37.84
CA GLN A 23 25.57 -3.58 -37.35
C GLN A 23 25.82 -3.51 -35.84
N ARG A 24 26.14 -2.33 -35.30
CA ARG A 24 26.19 -2.07 -33.84
C ARG A 24 24.83 -2.29 -33.20
N GLU A 25 23.74 -1.90 -33.87
CA GLU A 25 22.38 -2.08 -33.39
C GLU A 25 21.92 -3.54 -33.46
N LYS A 26 22.31 -4.31 -34.49
CA LYS A 26 22.13 -5.78 -34.52
C LYS A 26 22.90 -6.48 -33.41
N THR A 27 24.13 -6.06 -33.14
CA THR A 27 24.98 -6.63 -32.07
C THR A 27 24.50 -6.22 -30.68
N SER A 28 23.93 -5.02 -30.56
CA SER A 28 23.20 -4.53 -29.38
C SER A 28 21.94 -5.37 -29.16
N ARG A 29 21.09 -5.53 -30.16
CA ARG A 29 19.87 -6.37 -30.09
C ARG A 29 20.17 -7.82 -29.77
N SER A 30 21.27 -8.40 -30.26
CA SER A 30 21.67 -9.77 -29.89
C SER A 30 22.24 -9.88 -28.47
N ARG A 31 22.92 -8.84 -27.96
CA ARG A 31 23.33 -8.74 -26.54
C ARG A 31 22.13 -8.55 -25.60
N PHE A 32 21.11 -7.79 -26.01
CA PHE A 32 19.86 -7.61 -25.25
C PHE A 32 18.93 -8.82 -25.33
N ALA A 33 19.05 -9.66 -26.37
CA ALA A 33 18.30 -10.92 -26.44
C ALA A 33 18.75 -11.95 -25.37
N GLN A 34 20.01 -11.90 -24.93
CA GLN A 34 20.48 -12.73 -23.81
C GLN A 34 20.11 -12.19 -22.42
N HIS A 35 19.71 -10.92 -22.33
CA HIS A 35 19.18 -10.26 -21.13
C HIS A 35 17.67 -10.04 -21.21
N ALA A 36 16.97 -10.83 -22.02
CA ALA A 36 15.51 -10.83 -22.01
C ALA A 36 15.05 -11.37 -20.66
N ILE A 37 14.72 -10.44 -19.76
CA ILE A 37 14.05 -10.75 -18.50
C ILE A 37 12.84 -11.62 -18.84
N ASN A 38 12.78 -12.83 -18.26
CA ASN A 38 11.71 -13.75 -18.56
C ASN A 38 10.38 -13.15 -18.08
N PRO A 39 9.43 -12.81 -18.99
CA PRO A 39 8.20 -12.12 -18.61
C PRO A 39 7.37 -12.91 -17.61
N THR A 40 7.44 -14.26 -17.62
CA THR A 40 6.71 -15.10 -16.67
C THR A 40 7.31 -15.08 -15.26
N GLU A 41 8.63 -14.90 -15.16
CA GLU A 41 9.35 -14.86 -13.87
C GLU A 41 9.18 -13.49 -13.21
N VAL A 42 9.22 -12.42 -14.00
CA VAL A 42 8.84 -11.09 -13.53
C VAL A 42 7.36 -10.96 -13.27
N ALA A 43 6.48 -11.58 -14.09
CA ALA A 43 5.04 -11.60 -13.79
C ALA A 43 4.77 -12.25 -12.44
N ARG A 44 5.44 -13.35 -12.08
CA ARG A 44 5.27 -14.01 -10.79
C ARG A 44 5.75 -13.16 -9.62
N GLU A 45 6.89 -12.46 -9.75
CA GLU A 45 7.37 -11.54 -8.72
C GLU A 45 6.54 -10.24 -8.67
N ILE A 46 6.01 -9.78 -9.81
CA ILE A 46 5.04 -8.69 -9.88
C ILE A 46 3.74 -9.13 -9.21
N GLU A 47 3.21 -10.32 -9.47
CA GLU A 47 2.00 -10.87 -8.82
C GLU A 47 2.20 -11.05 -7.31
N ALA A 48 3.37 -11.54 -6.89
CA ALA A 48 3.74 -11.59 -5.46
C ALA A 48 3.87 -10.19 -4.84
N THR A 49 4.16 -9.16 -5.66
CA THR A 49 4.10 -7.75 -5.27
C THR A 49 2.68 -7.19 -5.41
N ASP A 50 1.84 -7.72 -6.30
CA ASP A 50 0.49 -7.27 -6.64
C ASP A 50 -0.53 -7.73 -5.59
N GLU A 51 -0.32 -8.92 -5.00
CA GLU A 51 -0.96 -9.33 -3.73
C GLU A 51 -0.73 -8.28 -2.62
N VAL A 52 0.33 -7.46 -2.71
CA VAL A 52 0.61 -6.32 -1.80
C VAL A 52 0.04 -4.99 -2.35
N LEU A 53 -0.15 -4.85 -3.67
CA LEU A 53 -0.66 -3.63 -4.33
C LEU A 53 -2.17 -3.39 -4.16
N GLY A 54 -2.88 -4.33 -3.55
CA GLY A 54 -4.23 -4.15 -3.04
C GLY A 54 -5.30 -4.61 -4.00
N ASP A 55 -6.10 -5.56 -3.54
CA ASP A 55 -7.26 -6.09 -4.25
C ASP A 55 -8.27 -4.96 -4.58
N PRO A 56 -8.82 -4.91 -5.82
CA PRO A 56 -10.01 -4.12 -6.15
C PRO A 56 -11.09 -4.13 -5.05
N ALA A 57 -11.31 -5.26 -4.38
CA ALA A 57 -12.23 -5.35 -3.25
C ALA A 57 -11.84 -4.45 -2.07
N ALA A 58 -10.56 -4.31 -1.76
CA ALA A 58 -10.08 -3.44 -0.68
C ALA A 58 -10.33 -1.96 -1.00
N VAL A 59 -10.11 -1.53 -2.25
CA VAL A 59 -10.43 -0.16 -2.69
C VAL A 59 -11.93 0.12 -2.60
N ARG A 60 -12.76 -0.83 -3.04
CA ARG A 60 -14.22 -0.74 -2.93
C ARG A 60 -14.69 -0.64 -1.48
N ASN A 61 -14.18 -1.50 -0.60
CA ASN A 61 -14.55 -1.50 0.81
C ASN A 61 -14.10 -0.19 1.48
N PHE A 62 -12.88 0.27 1.21
CA PHE A 62 -12.37 1.55 1.70
C PHE A 62 -13.26 2.73 1.31
N LEU A 63 -13.69 2.83 0.05
CA LEU A 63 -14.59 3.90 -0.38
C LEU A 63 -15.98 3.77 0.27
N THR A 64 -16.52 2.56 0.35
CA THR A 64 -17.84 2.29 0.93
C THR A 64 -17.88 2.65 2.41
N GLU A 65 -16.86 2.29 3.18
CA GLU A 65 -16.77 2.58 4.61
C GLU A 65 -16.44 4.04 4.91
N SER A 66 -15.69 4.69 4.03
CA SER A 66 -15.29 6.10 4.18
C SER A 66 -16.40 7.07 3.79
N ALA A 67 -17.28 6.70 2.86
CA ALA A 67 -18.38 7.52 2.36
C ALA A 67 -19.21 8.19 3.49
N PRO A 68 -19.82 7.45 4.43
CA PRO A 68 -20.62 8.06 5.49
C PRO A 68 -19.80 8.88 6.50
N ARG A 69 -18.49 8.61 6.62
CA ARG A 69 -17.60 9.30 7.57
C ARG A 69 -17.13 10.64 7.04
N VAL A 70 -16.71 10.66 5.77
CA VAL A 70 -16.18 11.83 5.07
C VAL A 70 -17.29 12.71 4.49
N GLY A 71 -18.45 12.12 4.16
CA GLY A 71 -19.64 12.84 3.70
C GLY A 71 -19.87 12.82 2.19
N PHE A 72 -19.20 11.95 1.44
CA PHE A 72 -19.49 11.70 0.01
C PHE A 72 -20.43 10.48 -0.14
N ALA A 73 -21.01 10.28 -1.33
CA ALA A 73 -21.88 9.14 -1.59
C ALA A 73 -21.28 8.19 -2.62
N LEU A 74 -21.39 6.89 -2.34
CA LEU A 74 -21.07 5.82 -3.27
C LEU A 74 -22.29 4.90 -3.35
N THR A 75 -23.05 5.02 -4.43
CA THR A 75 -24.32 4.28 -4.58
C THR A 75 -24.12 3.05 -5.44
N SER A 76 -24.33 1.86 -4.89
CA SER A 76 -24.27 0.61 -5.65
C SER A 76 -25.41 0.52 -6.67
N ARG A 77 -25.07 0.07 -7.89
CA ARG A 77 -25.96 -0.35 -8.97
C ARG A 77 -25.62 -1.80 -9.32
N ASN A 78 -26.36 -2.40 -10.25
CA ASN A 78 -26.21 -3.83 -10.59
C ASN A 78 -24.76 -4.25 -10.89
N SER A 79 -24.00 -3.45 -11.64
CA SER A 79 -22.64 -3.79 -12.12
C SER A 79 -21.58 -2.71 -11.86
N HIS A 80 -21.95 -1.58 -11.25
CA HIS A 80 -21.07 -0.44 -11.01
C HIS A 80 -21.56 0.37 -9.80
N PHE A 81 -20.83 1.42 -9.48
CA PHE A 81 -21.24 2.38 -8.46
C PHE A 81 -21.36 3.77 -9.08
N VAL A 82 -22.24 4.61 -8.53
CA VAL A 82 -22.28 6.04 -8.85
C VAL A 82 -21.62 6.78 -7.71
N LEU A 83 -20.54 7.50 -8.02
CA LEU A 83 -19.76 8.25 -7.04
C LEU A 83 -20.17 9.72 -7.07
N ASP A 84 -20.82 10.19 -6.01
CA ASP A 84 -21.04 11.62 -5.78
C ASP A 84 -19.99 12.12 -4.78
N PRO A 85 -18.99 12.90 -5.23
CA PRO A 85 -17.90 13.34 -4.39
C PRO A 85 -18.35 14.30 -3.28
N SER A 86 -19.52 14.93 -3.42
CA SER A 86 -20.09 15.94 -2.52
C SER A 86 -19.07 17.00 -2.02
N LYS A 87 -19.42 17.79 -1.01
CA LYS A 87 -18.42 18.54 -0.22
C LYS A 87 -18.04 17.63 0.95
N PRO A 88 -16.79 17.12 1.06
CA PRO A 88 -15.55 17.90 0.91
C PRO A 88 -14.64 17.55 -0.27
N LEU A 89 -15.01 16.63 -1.17
CA LEU A 89 -14.12 16.17 -2.26
C LEU A 89 -14.44 16.79 -3.62
N SER A 90 -15.33 17.77 -3.67
CA SER A 90 -15.75 18.46 -4.90
C SER A 90 -14.59 19.09 -5.68
N GLU A 91 -13.56 19.60 -5.00
CA GLU A 91 -12.38 20.18 -5.65
C GLU A 91 -11.57 19.14 -6.42
N VAL A 92 -11.45 17.93 -5.86
CA VAL A 92 -10.77 16.80 -6.51
C VAL A 92 -11.53 16.39 -7.77
N ALA A 93 -12.86 16.28 -7.66
CA ALA A 93 -13.72 15.97 -8.79
C ALA A 93 -13.63 17.01 -9.92
N THR A 94 -13.49 18.29 -9.55
CA THR A 94 -13.31 19.39 -10.51
C THR A 94 -11.99 19.25 -11.26
N ARG A 95 -10.89 18.96 -10.55
CA ARG A 95 -9.56 18.72 -11.16
C ARG A 95 -9.55 17.48 -12.05
N LEU A 96 -10.35 16.47 -11.72
CA LEU A 96 -10.56 15.28 -12.54
C LEU A 96 -11.50 15.51 -13.75
N GLY A 97 -12.09 16.71 -13.87
CA GLY A 97 -12.98 17.05 -14.98
C GLY A 97 -14.39 16.44 -14.86
N TRP A 98 -14.78 15.94 -13.69
CA TRP A 98 -16.08 15.33 -13.47
C TRP A 98 -17.17 16.40 -13.38
N LYS A 99 -17.94 16.57 -14.46
CA LYS A 99 -19.07 17.51 -14.55
C LYS A 99 -20.36 16.99 -13.89
N LYS A 100 -20.46 15.66 -13.76
CA LYS A 100 -21.57 14.94 -13.12
C LYS A 100 -20.97 13.78 -12.31
N PRO A 101 -21.70 13.21 -11.33
CA PRO A 101 -21.28 11.99 -10.65
C PRO A 101 -20.90 10.90 -11.68
N PRO A 102 -19.64 10.42 -11.71
CA PRO A 102 -19.24 9.37 -12.63
C PRO A 102 -19.78 8.01 -12.19
N ASP A 103 -20.00 7.15 -13.19
CA ASP A 103 -20.06 5.71 -12.96
C ASP A 103 -18.64 5.22 -12.69
N VAL A 104 -18.47 4.40 -11.66
CA VAL A 104 -17.17 3.90 -11.21
C VAL A 104 -17.20 2.39 -11.04
N VAL A 105 -16.09 1.76 -11.38
CA VAL A 105 -15.83 0.34 -11.23
C VAL A 105 -14.46 0.16 -10.57
N PHE A 106 -14.17 -1.04 -10.06
CA PHE A 106 -12.91 -1.33 -9.38
C PHE A 106 -12.05 -2.33 -10.17
N ASP A 107 -12.67 -3.13 -11.01
CA ASP A 107 -12.02 -4.11 -11.87
C ASP A 107 -11.72 -3.54 -13.25
N SER A 108 -10.60 -3.96 -13.84
CA SER A 108 -10.19 -3.64 -15.21
C SER A 108 -10.06 -4.93 -16.02
N PRO A 109 -10.56 -4.99 -17.28
CA PRO A 109 -11.26 -3.92 -17.99
C PRO A 109 -12.68 -3.70 -17.46
N SER A 110 -13.25 -2.52 -17.72
CA SER A 110 -14.64 -2.20 -17.37
C SER A 110 -15.62 -3.19 -18.03
N PRO A 111 -16.73 -3.55 -17.37
CA PRO A 111 -17.77 -4.39 -17.97
C PRO A 111 -18.36 -3.79 -19.25
N LEU A 112 -18.90 -4.66 -20.12
CA LEU A 112 -19.59 -4.24 -21.35
C LEU A 112 -20.75 -3.28 -21.04
N GLY A 113 -20.85 -2.18 -21.77
CA GLY A 113 -21.82 -1.10 -21.56
C GLY A 113 -21.41 -0.05 -20.52
N LEU A 114 -20.22 -0.18 -19.94
CA LEU A 114 -19.61 0.75 -18.98
C LEU A 114 -18.23 1.22 -19.44
N GLU A 115 -18.03 1.36 -20.76
CA GLU A 115 -16.73 1.72 -21.35
C GLU A 115 -16.23 3.10 -20.89
N ASN A 116 -17.16 3.97 -20.49
CA ASN A 116 -16.86 5.30 -19.96
C ASN A 116 -16.76 5.34 -18.42
N ALA A 117 -16.96 4.22 -17.73
CA ALA A 117 -16.85 4.18 -16.28
C ALA A 117 -15.40 4.38 -15.84
N VAL A 118 -15.21 5.12 -14.75
CA VAL A 118 -13.88 5.34 -14.18
C VAL A 118 -13.47 4.11 -13.39
N VAL A 119 -12.34 3.51 -13.74
CA VAL A 119 -11.73 2.45 -12.95
C VAL A 119 -10.98 3.08 -11.77
N LEU A 120 -11.49 2.87 -10.55
CA LEU A 120 -10.88 3.34 -9.32
C LEU A 120 -9.92 2.27 -8.79
N ILE A 121 -8.64 2.51 -9.00
CA ILE A 121 -7.53 1.74 -8.43
C ILE A 121 -6.87 2.50 -7.28
N ARG A 122 -6.02 1.83 -6.49
CA ARG A 122 -5.39 2.39 -5.27
C ARG A 122 -4.72 3.75 -5.49
N ASN A 123 -4.04 3.94 -6.62
CA ASN A 123 -3.32 5.18 -6.95
C ASN A 123 -4.17 6.18 -7.78
N HIS A 124 -5.45 5.89 -8.03
CA HIS A 124 -6.32 6.84 -8.71
C HIS A 124 -6.41 8.13 -7.87
N PRO A 125 -6.30 9.35 -8.46
CA PRO A 125 -6.18 10.58 -7.67
C PRO A 125 -7.33 10.84 -6.68
N PHE A 126 -8.54 10.38 -6.99
CA PHE A 126 -9.67 10.43 -6.04
C PHE A 126 -9.43 9.56 -4.79
N VAL A 127 -8.93 8.33 -4.98
CA VAL A 127 -8.65 7.39 -3.88
C VAL A 127 -7.52 7.92 -3.01
N VAL A 128 -6.47 8.47 -3.64
CA VAL A 128 -5.36 9.14 -2.95
C VAL A 128 -5.88 10.31 -2.12
N ALA A 129 -6.63 11.24 -2.71
CA ALA A 129 -7.16 12.40 -1.98
C ALA A 129 -8.10 12.00 -0.83
N LEU A 130 -8.91 10.94 -1.02
CA LEU A 130 -9.74 10.39 0.05
C LEU A 130 -8.88 9.81 1.18
N SER A 131 -7.81 9.08 0.86
CA SER A 131 -6.89 8.53 1.86
C SER A 131 -6.19 9.63 2.67
N GLU A 132 -5.70 10.69 2.00
CA GLU A 132 -5.11 11.86 2.64
C GLU A 132 -6.11 12.57 3.55
N LYS A 133 -7.37 12.68 3.11
CA LYS A 133 -8.45 13.25 3.92
C LYS A 133 -8.69 12.41 5.18
N VAL A 134 -8.86 11.10 5.05
CA VAL A 134 -9.09 10.19 6.18
C VAL A 134 -7.95 10.26 7.19
N VAL A 135 -6.69 10.17 6.73
CA VAL A 135 -5.51 10.28 7.59
C VAL A 135 -5.43 11.67 8.22
N GLY A 136 -5.65 12.73 7.44
CA GLY A 136 -5.64 14.11 7.93
C GLY A 136 -6.67 14.35 9.03
N GLU A 137 -7.89 13.82 8.90
CA GLU A 137 -8.92 13.88 9.95
C GLU A 137 -8.50 13.10 11.21
N ALA A 138 -7.88 11.93 11.04
CA ALA A 138 -7.43 11.06 12.15
C ALA A 138 -6.29 11.65 13.01
N PHE A 139 -5.56 12.65 12.48
CA PHE A 139 -4.43 13.31 13.13
C PHE A 139 -4.73 14.74 13.59
N LYS A 140 -5.97 15.21 13.50
CA LYS A 140 -6.35 16.53 14.01
C LYS A 140 -6.12 16.62 15.54
N PRO A 141 -5.71 17.80 16.06
CA PRO A 141 -5.58 18.01 17.49
C PRO A 141 -6.89 17.81 18.27
N GLN A 142 -8.02 18.15 17.64
CA GLN A 142 -9.35 17.86 18.15
C GLN A 142 -9.83 16.54 17.54
N PRO A 143 -9.92 15.45 18.33
CA PRO A 143 -10.24 14.14 17.79
C PRO A 143 -11.72 14.05 17.37
N ASP A 144 -11.97 13.44 16.21
CA ASP A 144 -13.30 13.02 15.75
C ASP A 144 -13.42 11.50 15.84
N GLN A 145 -14.47 11.01 16.49
CA GLN A 145 -14.72 9.57 16.66
C GLN A 145 -14.89 8.84 15.32
N LYS A 146 -15.28 9.53 14.25
CA LYS A 146 -15.40 8.94 12.90
C LYS A 146 -14.06 8.48 12.34
N PHE A 147 -12.95 9.08 12.79
CA PHE A 147 -11.59 8.85 12.31
C PHE A 147 -10.67 8.37 13.44
N ALA A 148 -11.22 7.63 14.40
CA ALA A 148 -10.46 7.11 15.53
C ALA A 148 -9.34 6.15 15.08
N ARG A 149 -8.13 6.37 15.59
CA ARG A 149 -6.95 5.50 15.38
C ARG A 149 -6.86 4.36 16.39
N CYS A 150 -7.76 4.34 17.36
CA CYS A 150 -7.83 3.28 18.35
C CYS A 150 -9.26 2.91 18.70
N GLY A 151 -9.45 1.69 19.17
CA GLY A 151 -10.76 1.22 19.59
C GLY A 151 -10.69 -0.10 20.34
N ALA A 152 -11.79 -0.44 20.99
CA ALA A 152 -11.99 -1.75 21.59
C ALA A 152 -13.42 -2.22 21.29
N ALA A 153 -13.58 -3.50 20.97
CA ALA A 153 -14.87 -4.10 20.67
C ALA A 153 -14.88 -5.58 21.08
N PHE A 154 -16.03 -6.06 21.56
CA PHE A 154 -16.29 -7.47 21.68
C PHE A 154 -16.58 -8.07 20.29
N THR A 155 -16.09 -9.28 20.04
CA THR A 155 -16.22 -9.99 18.76
C THR A 155 -16.02 -11.48 18.95
N ASP A 156 -16.64 -12.30 18.09
CA ASP A 156 -16.44 -13.76 18.08
C ASP A 156 -15.20 -14.17 17.27
N ALA A 157 -14.56 -13.22 16.60
CA ALA A 157 -13.37 -13.45 15.77
C ALA A 157 -12.15 -13.90 16.60
N VAL A 158 -12.15 -13.67 17.92
CA VAL A 158 -11.06 -14.03 18.82
C VAL A 158 -11.59 -14.81 20.03
N LYS A 159 -10.78 -15.75 20.53
CA LYS A 159 -11.10 -16.55 21.73
C LYS A 159 -10.53 -15.97 23.02
N VAL A 160 -9.50 -15.13 22.88
CA VAL A 160 -8.85 -14.42 23.97
C VAL A 160 -8.74 -12.95 23.59
N ARG A 161 -8.44 -12.08 24.56
CA ARG A 161 -8.18 -10.67 24.25
C ARG A 161 -6.95 -10.55 23.36
N THR A 162 -7.16 -10.03 22.16
CA THR A 162 -6.15 -9.87 21.13
C THR A 162 -6.06 -8.41 20.73
N VAL A 163 -4.85 -7.87 20.66
CA VAL A 163 -4.59 -6.52 20.19
C VAL A 163 -4.10 -6.62 18.76
N ILE A 164 -4.62 -5.78 17.86
CA ILE A 164 -4.07 -5.54 16.53
C ILE A 164 -3.38 -4.18 16.55
N ALA A 165 -2.12 -4.14 16.09
CA ALA A 165 -1.30 -2.95 16.05
C ALA A 165 -0.88 -2.64 14.61
N LEU A 166 -1.04 -1.38 14.23
CA LEU A 166 -0.53 -0.82 12.97
C LEU A 166 0.74 -0.03 13.28
N LEU A 167 1.87 -0.53 12.80
CA LEU A 167 3.21 -0.05 13.12
C LEU A 167 3.87 0.50 11.85
N PRO A 168 3.96 1.83 11.67
CA PRO A 168 4.71 2.40 10.56
C PRO A 168 6.20 2.12 10.82
N VAL A 169 6.79 1.31 9.95
CA VAL A 169 8.22 1.02 9.96
C VAL A 169 8.87 1.79 8.82
N ARG A 170 9.84 2.62 9.19
CA ARG A 170 10.64 3.40 8.26
C ARG A 170 11.96 2.71 8.04
N TYR A 171 12.36 2.58 6.80
CA TYR A 171 13.59 1.94 6.38
C TYR A 171 14.53 2.94 5.73
N ARG A 172 15.81 2.70 5.93
CA ARG A 172 16.87 3.27 5.13
C ARG A 172 17.39 2.20 4.19
N VAL A 173 17.29 2.48 2.89
CA VAL A 173 17.70 1.59 1.82
C VAL A 173 18.97 2.15 1.20
N THR A 174 20.05 1.40 1.32
CA THR A 174 21.37 1.83 0.85
C THR A 174 21.89 0.87 -0.21
N THR A 175 22.63 1.39 -1.19
CA THR A 175 23.32 0.55 -2.19
C THR A 175 24.77 0.34 -1.79
N ARG A 176 25.40 -0.76 -2.25
CA ARG A 176 26.82 -1.09 -1.93
C ARG A 176 27.84 0.02 -2.20
N ARG A 177 27.54 0.98 -3.09
CA ARG A 177 28.42 2.14 -3.35
C ARG A 177 28.11 3.34 -2.44
N HIS A 178 27.18 3.23 -1.50
CA HIS A 178 26.64 4.29 -0.64
C HIS A 178 26.31 5.60 -1.38
N LYS A 179 26.02 5.50 -2.69
CA LYS A 179 25.76 6.67 -3.55
C LYS A 179 24.31 7.14 -3.46
N ILE A 180 23.42 6.28 -2.98
CA ILE A 180 21.99 6.54 -2.92
C ILE A 180 21.48 5.96 -1.61
N ASP A 181 21.02 6.87 -0.74
CA ASP A 181 20.19 6.55 0.42
C ASP A 181 18.74 6.87 0.01
N GLN A 182 17.90 5.84 -0.02
CA GLN A 182 16.46 5.98 -0.18
C GLN A 182 15.79 5.72 1.15
N PHE A 183 14.66 6.38 1.37
CA PHE A 183 13.77 6.08 2.48
C PHE A 183 12.55 5.35 1.95
N ALA A 184 12.17 4.29 2.65
CA ALA A 184 10.93 3.57 2.41
C ALA A 184 10.13 3.53 3.71
N GLU A 185 8.82 3.50 3.62
CA GLU A 185 7.93 3.33 4.77
C GLU A 185 6.90 2.27 4.41
N GLU A 186 6.60 1.40 5.37
CA GLU A 186 5.51 0.45 5.27
C GLU A 186 4.70 0.47 6.58
N VAL A 187 3.40 0.20 6.50
CA VAL A 187 2.58 -0.05 7.69
C VAL A 187 2.57 -1.55 7.95
N VAL A 188 3.33 -1.97 8.97
CA VAL A 188 3.34 -3.36 9.43
C VAL A 188 2.12 -3.58 10.31
N THR A 189 1.28 -4.52 9.92
CA THR A 189 0.17 -5.00 10.74
C THR A 189 0.60 -6.25 11.48
N THR A 190 0.45 -6.25 12.80
CA THR A 190 0.63 -7.44 13.63
C THR A 190 -0.44 -7.44 14.71
N GLY A 191 -0.47 -8.49 15.51
CA GLY A 191 -1.23 -8.49 16.74
C GLY A 191 -0.53 -9.26 17.83
N PHE A 192 -1.09 -9.22 19.02
CA PHE A 192 -0.59 -10.03 20.12
C PHE A 192 -1.72 -10.39 21.08
N SER A 193 -1.50 -11.49 21.81
CA SER A 193 -2.29 -11.86 22.98
C SER A 193 -1.35 -12.08 24.17
N ARG A 194 -1.89 -12.06 25.38
CA ARG A 194 -1.11 -12.31 26.59
C ARG A 194 -1.13 -13.79 26.95
N SER A 195 0.03 -14.36 27.21
CA SER A 195 0.23 -15.71 27.74
C SER A 195 0.98 -15.67 29.08
N ASP A 196 1.14 -16.83 29.71
CA ASP A 196 1.91 -16.95 30.97
C ASP A 196 3.40 -16.63 30.79
N LYS A 197 3.89 -16.69 29.54
CA LYS A 197 5.30 -16.47 29.18
C LYS A 197 5.57 -15.06 28.64
N GLY A 198 4.55 -14.22 28.49
CA GLY A 198 4.68 -12.87 27.94
C GLY A 198 3.63 -12.56 26.88
N LEU A 199 4.06 -12.01 25.75
CA LEU A 199 3.21 -11.70 24.60
C LEU A 199 3.41 -12.75 23.51
N ASP A 200 2.31 -13.33 23.07
CA ASP A 200 2.27 -14.21 21.90
C ASP A 200 1.92 -13.35 20.69
N TRP A 201 2.92 -13.06 19.86
CA TRP A 201 2.79 -12.22 18.67
C TRP A 201 2.23 -13.00 17.48
N LEU A 202 1.30 -12.37 16.77
CA LEU A 202 0.81 -12.85 15.48
C LEU A 202 1.81 -12.50 14.38
N PRO A 203 1.95 -13.34 13.34
CA PRO A 203 2.82 -13.03 12.21
C PRO A 203 2.46 -11.69 11.54
N THR A 204 3.50 -10.95 11.16
CA THR A 204 3.39 -9.62 10.55
C THR A 204 2.86 -9.70 9.14
N ASN A 205 1.89 -8.86 8.79
CA ASN A 205 1.23 -8.80 7.48
C ASN A 205 0.66 -10.14 6.99
N ASP A 206 0.43 -11.09 7.91
CA ASP A 206 -0.15 -12.38 7.57
C ASP A 206 -1.64 -12.26 7.27
N LYS A 207 -2.12 -13.12 6.36
CA LYS A 207 -3.50 -13.12 5.87
C LYS A 207 -4.51 -13.28 7.01
N ALA A 208 -4.24 -14.10 8.02
CA ALA A 208 -5.14 -14.26 9.15
C ALA A 208 -5.17 -13.02 10.05
N THR A 209 -4.01 -12.38 10.24
CA THR A 209 -3.91 -11.11 10.98
C THR A 209 -4.67 -9.98 10.26
N LEU A 210 -4.49 -9.85 8.94
CA LEU A 210 -5.19 -8.85 8.13
C LEU A 210 -6.70 -9.10 8.10
N ALA A 211 -7.12 -10.36 8.03
CA ALA A 211 -8.54 -10.73 8.10
C ALA A 211 -9.20 -10.28 9.42
N LEU A 212 -8.45 -10.15 10.53
CA LEU A 212 -8.99 -9.60 11.78
C LEU A 212 -9.27 -8.08 11.70
N LEU A 213 -8.68 -7.35 10.76
CA LEU A 213 -9.07 -5.95 10.52
C LEU A 213 -10.33 -5.85 9.66
N GLU A 214 -10.48 -6.76 8.70
CA GLU A 214 -11.57 -6.71 7.72
C GLU A 214 -12.86 -7.38 8.22
N ALA A 215 -12.74 -8.50 8.94
CA ALA A 215 -13.88 -9.35 9.27
C ALA A 215 -14.47 -9.11 10.67
N VAL A 216 -13.90 -8.20 11.47
CA VAL A 216 -14.40 -7.93 12.81
C VAL A 216 -15.72 -7.18 12.76
N VAL A 217 -16.76 -7.86 13.24
CA VAL A 217 -18.07 -7.27 13.50
C VAL A 217 -18.20 -7.07 15.01
N PRO A 218 -18.29 -5.80 15.49
CA PRO A 218 -18.54 -5.53 16.89
C PRO A 218 -19.84 -6.19 17.36
N LYS A 219 -19.78 -6.91 18.48
CA LYS A 219 -20.92 -7.53 19.16
C LYS A 219 -21.03 -6.97 20.56
N GLY A 220 -22.24 -6.90 21.10
CA GLY A 220 -22.46 -6.39 22.46
C GLY A 220 -22.15 -4.90 22.64
N GLN A 221 -22.36 -4.41 23.86
CA GLN A 221 -22.08 -3.03 24.23
C GLN A 221 -20.81 -2.95 25.05
N ILE A 222 -19.96 -1.99 24.71
CA ILE A 222 -18.78 -1.62 25.49
C ILE A 222 -18.90 -0.14 25.86
N THR A 223 -18.73 0.17 27.14
CA THR A 223 -18.85 1.56 27.61
C THR A 223 -17.63 2.39 27.22
N GLN A 224 -17.75 3.72 27.13
CA GLN A 224 -16.62 4.59 26.84
C GLN A 224 -15.45 4.41 27.84
N PRO A 225 -15.69 4.35 29.18
CA PRO A 225 -14.61 4.12 30.14
C PRO A 225 -13.92 2.77 29.95
N GLU A 226 -14.69 1.71 29.65
CA GLU A 226 -14.13 0.38 29.39
C GLU A 226 -13.28 0.37 28.10
N ARG A 227 -13.74 1.04 27.03
CA ARG A 227 -12.92 1.20 25.82
C ARG A 227 -11.58 1.87 26.12
N ILE A 228 -11.59 2.96 26.89
CA ILE A 228 -10.38 3.67 27.31
C ILE A 228 -9.47 2.72 28.10
N GLN A 229 -10.01 2.00 29.08
CA GLN A 229 -9.25 1.05 29.89
C GLN A 229 -8.56 -0.02 29.04
N GLN A 230 -9.27 -0.62 28.09
CA GLN A 230 -8.71 -1.68 27.24
C GLN A 230 -7.62 -1.13 26.30
N VAL A 231 -7.83 0.04 25.69
CA VAL A 231 -6.84 0.69 24.85
C VAL A 231 -5.61 1.11 25.67
N SER A 232 -5.79 1.71 26.85
CA SER A 232 -4.68 2.08 27.73
C SER A 232 -3.86 0.87 28.17
N TRP A 233 -4.51 -0.25 28.49
CA TRP A 233 -3.81 -1.50 28.77
C TRP A 233 -2.95 -1.95 27.58
N ALA A 234 -3.51 -1.93 26.36
CA ALA A 234 -2.80 -2.35 25.17
C ALA A 234 -1.59 -1.45 24.85
N LEU A 235 -1.73 -0.13 25.03
CA LEU A 235 -0.64 0.83 24.89
C LEU A 235 0.49 0.58 25.90
N GLN A 236 0.15 0.28 27.16
CA GLN A 236 1.15 -0.06 28.19
C GLN A 236 1.90 -1.36 27.86
N MET A 237 1.21 -2.37 27.30
CA MET A 237 1.87 -3.60 26.86
C MET A 237 2.87 -3.32 25.74
N LEU A 238 2.50 -2.51 24.74
CA LEU A 238 3.40 -2.11 23.66
C LEU A 238 4.60 -1.29 24.18
N GLU A 239 4.38 -0.38 25.12
CA GLU A 239 5.46 0.40 25.75
C GLU A 239 6.46 -0.49 26.50
N SER A 240 5.98 -1.59 27.11
CA SER A 240 6.83 -2.58 27.76
C SER A 240 7.52 -3.56 26.81
N ALA A 241 7.07 -3.65 25.55
CA ALA A 241 7.53 -4.63 24.56
C ALA A 241 8.50 -4.03 23.51
N LYS A 242 9.29 -3.00 23.88
CA LYS A 242 10.17 -2.30 22.94
C LYS A 242 11.14 -3.21 22.18
N SER A 243 11.71 -4.21 22.86
CA SER A 243 12.61 -5.19 22.23
C SER A 243 11.90 -6.06 21.20
N ASP A 244 10.62 -6.38 21.40
CA ASP A 244 9.83 -7.11 20.40
C ASP A 244 9.52 -6.23 19.19
N LEU A 245 9.17 -4.95 19.42
CA LEU A 245 8.93 -3.99 18.36
C LEU A 245 10.19 -3.72 17.52
N GLU A 246 11.35 -3.62 18.17
CA GLU A 246 12.66 -3.57 17.52
C GLU A 246 12.89 -4.81 16.66
N ARG A 247 12.67 -6.01 17.22
CA ARG A 247 12.82 -7.27 16.49
C ARG A 247 11.90 -7.33 15.27
N ILE A 248 10.62 -6.98 15.42
CA ILE A 248 9.64 -6.92 14.33
C ILE A 248 10.13 -6.02 13.19
N ALA A 249 10.62 -4.82 13.50
CA ALA A 249 11.14 -3.91 12.47
C ALA A 249 12.37 -4.47 11.75
N HIS A 250 13.26 -5.15 12.47
CA HIS A 250 14.46 -5.78 11.88
C HIS A 250 14.11 -7.00 11.02
N ASP A 251 13.19 -7.85 11.46
CA ASP A 251 12.73 -9.01 10.71
C ASP A 251 12.07 -8.57 9.40
N ARG A 252 11.22 -7.54 9.46
CA ARG A 252 10.61 -6.92 8.27
C ARG A 252 11.63 -6.26 7.34
N ALA A 253 12.65 -5.59 7.87
CA ALA A 253 13.74 -5.03 7.06
C ALA A 253 14.49 -6.13 6.28
N LYS A 254 14.78 -7.27 6.92
CA LYS A 254 15.42 -8.43 6.27
C LYS A 254 14.53 -9.05 5.18
N GLU A 255 13.24 -9.15 5.44
CA GLU A 255 12.27 -9.65 4.44
C GLU A 255 12.21 -8.71 3.23
N ALA A 256 12.16 -7.40 3.45
CA ALA A 256 12.22 -6.40 2.38
C ALA A 256 13.54 -6.47 1.60
N GLU A 257 14.69 -6.55 2.29
CA GLU A 257 16.00 -6.72 1.65
C GLU A 257 16.04 -7.97 0.76
N SER A 258 15.53 -9.09 1.26
CA SER A 258 15.47 -10.36 0.54
C SER A 258 14.57 -10.26 -0.70
N ALA A 259 13.43 -9.58 -0.61
CA ALA A 259 12.54 -9.35 -1.74
C ALA A 259 13.20 -8.50 -2.84
N TYR A 260 13.86 -7.41 -2.46
CA TYR A 260 14.62 -6.60 -3.40
C TYR A 260 15.83 -7.33 -3.99
N ALA A 261 16.50 -8.19 -3.22
CA ALA A 261 17.60 -9.00 -3.71
C ALA A 261 17.15 -9.93 -4.84
N ARG A 262 16.03 -10.65 -4.65
CA ARG A 262 15.41 -11.50 -5.70
C ARG A 262 15.07 -10.71 -6.96
N LEU A 263 14.41 -9.54 -6.81
CA LEU A 263 14.09 -8.68 -7.96
C LEU A 263 15.35 -8.24 -8.72
N ARG A 264 16.44 -7.90 -8.01
CA ARG A 264 17.69 -7.45 -8.62
C ARG A 264 18.50 -8.58 -9.26
N GLU A 265 18.37 -9.81 -8.81
CA GLU A 265 18.92 -10.98 -9.51
C GLU A 265 18.31 -11.11 -10.91
N LEU A 266 17.02 -10.79 -11.04
CA LEU A 266 16.29 -10.84 -12.32
C LEU A 266 16.55 -9.63 -13.21
N THR A 267 16.54 -8.41 -12.66
CA THR A 267 16.65 -7.16 -13.45
C THR A 267 18.09 -6.65 -13.59
N GLY A 268 19.03 -7.22 -12.84
CA GLY A 268 20.35 -6.65 -12.62
C GLY A 268 20.34 -5.44 -11.66
N GLY A 269 21.49 -5.14 -11.05
CA GLY A 269 21.68 -3.96 -10.21
C GLY A 269 22.66 -4.16 -9.06
N SER A 270 22.95 -3.09 -8.31
CA SER A 270 23.79 -3.19 -7.10
C SER A 270 23.00 -3.84 -5.97
N GLN A 271 23.66 -4.68 -5.17
CA GLN A 271 23.11 -5.15 -3.89
C GLN A 271 22.70 -3.95 -3.02
N ILE A 272 21.58 -4.13 -2.32
CA ILE A 272 21.06 -3.18 -1.36
C ILE A 272 21.13 -3.73 0.04
N THR A 273 21.13 -2.82 1.01
CA THR A 273 20.96 -3.12 2.42
C THR A 273 19.79 -2.32 2.95
N VAL A 274 18.87 -2.98 3.66
CA VAL A 274 17.68 -2.37 4.25
C VAL A 274 17.81 -2.44 5.77
N THR A 275 17.81 -1.28 6.41
CA THR A 275 17.88 -1.18 7.88
C THR A 275 16.71 -0.36 8.41
N PRO A 276 16.13 -0.69 9.56
CA PRO A 276 15.20 0.20 10.25
C PRO A 276 15.85 1.58 10.47
N ALA A 277 15.11 2.65 10.20
CA ALA A 277 15.57 4.03 10.39
C ALA A 277 15.45 4.48 11.86
N LEU A 278 14.57 3.82 12.62
CA LEU A 278 14.37 4.00 14.05
C LEU A 278 14.48 2.64 14.73
N ASN A 279 14.87 2.64 16.01
CA ASN A 279 15.02 1.40 16.78
C ASN A 279 13.65 0.70 16.92
N SER A 280 12.64 1.40 17.45
CA SER A 280 11.28 0.88 17.58
C SER A 280 10.30 1.65 16.69
N PRO A 281 9.35 0.99 16.02
CA PRO A 281 8.28 1.66 15.30
C PRO A 281 7.36 2.46 16.23
N ASP A 282 6.77 3.51 15.67
CA ASP A 282 5.67 4.25 16.31
C ASP A 282 4.38 3.42 16.27
N ILE A 283 3.30 3.94 16.86
CA ILE A 283 1.97 3.33 16.78
C ILE A 283 1.07 4.23 15.92
N LEU A 284 0.72 3.75 14.73
CA LEU A 284 -0.24 4.43 13.85
C LEU A 284 -1.67 4.19 14.33
N GLY A 285 -1.99 2.96 14.73
CA GLY A 285 -3.29 2.59 15.27
C GLY A 285 -3.29 1.31 16.09
N ILE A 286 -4.28 1.16 16.97
CA ILE A 286 -4.39 0.04 17.90
C ILE A 286 -5.84 -0.37 18.16
N TYR A 287 -6.17 -1.63 17.94
CA TYR A 287 -7.53 -2.16 18.08
C TYR A 287 -7.55 -3.34 19.03
N VAL A 288 -8.34 -3.27 20.09
CA VAL A 288 -8.45 -4.33 21.09
C VAL A 288 -9.71 -5.15 20.84
N LEU A 289 -9.50 -6.40 20.44
CA LEU A 289 -10.54 -7.39 20.22
C LEU A 289 -10.75 -8.17 21.50
N LEU A 290 -11.96 -8.10 22.05
CA LEU A 290 -12.37 -8.85 23.23
C LEU A 290 -13.24 -10.03 22.78
N PRO A 291 -13.10 -11.23 23.37
CA PRO A 291 -13.95 -12.36 23.00
C PRO A 291 -15.41 -12.08 23.36
N GLY A 292 -16.33 -12.36 22.44
CA GLY A 292 -17.78 -12.11 22.57
C GLY A 292 -18.53 -12.97 23.60
N GLY A 293 -17.84 -13.70 24.48
CA GLY A 293 -18.44 -14.64 25.42
C GLY A 293 -18.35 -14.20 26.88
N GLY A 294 -19.50 -13.83 27.47
CA GLY A 294 -19.72 -13.94 28.92
C GLY A 294 -20.36 -12.77 29.67
N ARG A 295 -21.48 -12.20 29.19
CA ARG A 295 -22.53 -11.64 30.07
C ARG A 295 -23.90 -11.87 29.45
#